data_AF-A0A357BQ16-F1
#
_entry.id   AF-A0A357BQ16-F1
#
_cell.length_a   1.000
_cell.length_b   1.000
_cell.length_c   1.000
_cell.angle_alpha   90.00
_cell.angle_beta   90.00
_cell.angle_gamma   90.00
#
_symmetry.space_group_name_H-M   'P 1'
#
loop_
_entity.id
_entity.type
_entity.pdbx_description
1 polymer ?
#
loop_
_entity_poly.entity_id
_entity_poly.type
_entity_poly.pdbx_seq_one_letter_code
_entity_poly.pdbx_strand_id
1 'polypeptide(L)' 'MIKTFQTLDLYLSAFLSLQGISPNLKINGNKVVFLFDASDQLYKLLADFNSNISIPVTDFCTAIKILRGQMITMRGQR' A
#
# COMPACT_ATOMS: atom_id res chain seq x y z
N MET A 1 4.73 -20.22 8.83
CA MET A 1 4.28 -18.89 9.29
C MET A 1 4.48 -17.93 8.12
N ILE A 2 3.42 -17.38 7.54
CA ILE A 2 3.55 -16.39 6.46
C ILE A 2 4.16 -15.13 7.07
N LYS A 3 5.28 -14.67 6.54
CA LYS A 3 5.89 -13.41 6.97
C LYS A 3 5.05 -12.27 6.39
N THR A 4 4.77 -11.25 7.19
CA THR A 4 3.98 -10.08 6.75
C THR A 4 4.89 -8.86 6.68
N PHE A 5 4.86 -8.14 5.57
CA PHE A 5 5.44 -6.81 5.45
C PHE A 5 4.42 -5.77 5.91
N GLN A 6 4.85 -4.81 6.73
CA GLN A 6 3.99 -3.76 7.25
C GLN A 6 4.59 -2.41 6.94
N THR A 7 3.75 -1.47 6.50
CA THR A 7 4.18 -0.08 6.27
C THR A 7 3.07 0.91 6.62
N LEU A 8 3.48 2.14 6.91
CA LEU A 8 2.60 3.32 7.04
C LEU A 8 2.60 4.17 5.77
N ASP A 9 3.40 3.79 4.77
CA ASP A 9 3.62 4.55 3.54
C ASP A 9 2.47 4.35 2.56
N LEU A 10 1.67 5.41 2.39
CA LEU A 10 0.55 5.44 1.45
C LEU A 10 1.01 5.37 -0.01
N TYR A 11 2.14 5.97 -0.37
CA TYR A 11 2.61 6.04 -1.75
C TYR A 11 3.17 4.69 -2.20
N LEU A 12 3.99 4.06 -1.35
CA LEU A 12 4.45 2.70 -1.58
C LEU A 12 3.25 1.74 -1.69
N SER A 13 2.29 1.85 -0.77
CA SER A 13 1.11 0.97 -0.78
C SER A 13 0.23 1.18 -2.02
N ALA A 14 0.11 2.41 -2.50
CA ALA A 14 -0.59 2.73 -3.74
C ALA A 14 0.14 2.17 -4.96
N PHE A 15 1.48 2.22 -4.96
CA PHE A 15 2.29 1.65 -6.04
C PHE A 15 2.13 0.13 -6.09
N LEU A 16 2.22 -0.54 -4.93
CA LEU A 16 1.98 -1.99 -4.83
C LEU A 16 0.57 -2.36 -5.32
N SER A 17 -0.44 -1.57 -4.94
CA SER A 17 -1.82 -1.79 -5.37
C SER A 17 -1.98 -1.63 -6.89
N LEU A 18 -1.33 -0.62 -7.47
CA LEU A 18 -1.28 -0.42 -8.93
C LEU A 18 -0.64 -1.62 -9.65
N GLN A 19 0.35 -2.26 -9.03
CA GLN A 19 1.03 -3.46 -9.52
C GLN A 19 0.30 -4.77 -9.19
N GLY A 20 -0.96 -4.69 -8.71
CA GLY A 20 -1.82 -5.84 -8.46
C GLY A 20 -1.69 -6.45 -7.06
N ILE A 21 -0.88 -5.88 -6.17
CA ILE A 21 -0.73 -6.34 -4.78
C ILE A 21 -1.47 -5.40 -3.84
N SER A 22 -2.65 -5.80 -3.38
CA SER A 22 -3.46 -4.98 -2.46
C SER A 22 -3.13 -5.24 -0.98
N PRO A 23 -3.07 -4.20 -0.14
CA PRO A 23 -2.87 -4.36 1.29
C PRO A 23 -4.14 -4.81 2.02
N ASN A 24 -3.96 -5.60 3.08
CA ASN A 24 -4.92 -5.63 4.18
C ASN A 24 -4.70 -4.41 5.09
N LEU A 25 -5.77 -3.75 5.49
CA LEU A 25 -5.69 -2.57 6.35
C LEU A 25 -5.98 -2.91 7.80
N LYS A 26 -5.15 -2.40 8.71
CA LYS A 26 -5.35 -2.56 10.16
C LYS A 26 -5.23 -1.21 10.87
N ILE A 27 -6.15 -0.93 11.79
CA ILE A 27 -6.02 0.21 12.70
C ILE A 27 -5.08 -0.19 13.84
N ASN A 28 -4.04 0.61 14.07
CA ASN A 28 -3.19 0.52 15.25
C ASN A 28 -3.16 1.89 15.94
N GLY A 29 -3.90 2.02 17.04
CA GLY A 29 -4.12 3.29 17.73
C GLY A 29 -4.88 4.28 16.84
N ASN A 30 -4.21 5.35 16.40
CA ASN A 30 -4.77 6.34 15.48
C ASN A 30 -4.22 6.24 14.04
N LYS A 31 -3.39 5.23 13.77
CA LYS A 31 -2.74 5.02 12.47
C LYS A 31 -3.40 3.86 11.74
N VAL A 32 -3.43 3.95 10.41
CA VAL A 32 -3.81 2.83 9.54
C VAL A 32 -2.49 2.23 9.04
N VAL A 33 -2.33 0.92 9.22
CA VAL A 33 -1.17 0.14 8.81
C VAL A 33 -1.57 -0.70 7.60
N PHE A 34 -0.74 -0.66 6.56
CA PHE A 34 -0.87 -1.49 5.38
C PHE A 34 -0.09 -2.79 5.60
N LEU A 35 -0.76 -3.93 5.43
CA LEU A 35 -0.22 -5.28 5.64
C LEU A 35 -0.20 -6.01 4.30
N PHE A 36 0.97 -6.53 3.93
CA PHE A 36 1.18 -7.31 2.71
C PHE A 36 1.79 -8.67 3.04
N ASP A 37 1.40 -9.71 2.31
CA ASP A 37 2.07 -11.00 2.41
C ASP A 37 3.48 -10.90 1.82
N ALA A 38 4.49 -11.30 2.58
CA ALA A 38 5.86 -11.30 2.10
C ALA A 38 6.02 -12.37 1.02
N SER A 39 6.50 -11.93 -0.15
CA SER A 39 6.75 -12.76 -1.32
C SER A 39 7.93 -12.18 -2.11
N ASP A 40 8.55 -12.98 -2.97
CA ASP A 40 9.63 -12.50 -3.84
C ASP A 40 9.14 -11.39 -4.78
N GLN A 41 7.88 -11.48 -5.23
CA GLN A 41 7.23 -10.44 -6.02
C GLN A 41 7.13 -9.12 -5.25
N LEU A 42 6.72 -9.17 -3.98
CA LEU A 42 6.70 -7.97 -3.14
C LEU A 42 8.09 -7.33 -3.07
N TYR A 43 9.13 -8.12 -2.74
CA TYR A 43 10.49 -7.59 -2.61
C TYR A 43 11.03 -7.00 -3.92
N LYS A 44 10.70 -7.61 -5.07
CA LYS A 44 11.01 -7.03 -6.38
C LYS A 44 10.34 -5.67 -6.56
N LEU A 45 9.05 -5.57 -6.27
CA LEU A 45 8.31 -4.32 -6.40
C LEU A 45 8.80 -3.23 -5.42
N LEU A 46 9.26 -3.62 -4.23
CA LEU A 46 9.92 -2.67 -3.32
C LEU A 46 11.20 -2.09 -3.95
N ALA A 47 12.00 -2.92 -4.62
CA ALA A 47 13.19 -2.46 -5.33
C ALA A 47 12.82 -1.57 -6.53
N ASP A 48 11.79 -1.93 -7.29
CA ASP A 48 11.30 -1.15 -8.43
C ASP A 48 10.82 0.24 -8.00
N PHE A 49 10.06 0.34 -6.90
CA PHE A 49 9.64 1.61 -6.33
C PHE A 49 10.83 2.50 -5.97
N ASN A 50 11.83 1.94 -5.29
CA ASN A 50 13.04 2.67 -4.90
C ASN A 50 13.94 3.02 -6.09
N SER A 51 13.81 2.31 -7.20
CA SER A 51 14.55 2.58 -8.44
C SER A 51 13.88 3.64 -9.32
N ASN A 52 12.76 4.23 -8.86
CA ASN A 52 12.03 5.29 -9.56
C ASN A 52 11.63 4.89 -10.99
N ILE A 53 11.08 3.67 -11.15
CA ILE A 53 10.60 3.20 -12.45
C ILE A 53 9.46 4.09 -12.99
N SER A 54 9.33 4.14 -14.32
CA SER A 54 8.23 4.88 -14.95
C SER A 54 6.89 4.18 -14.73
N ILE A 55 5.86 4.95 -14.37
CA ILE A 55 4.49 4.47 -14.16
C ILE A 55 3.46 5.46 -14.74
N PRO A 56 2.25 5.01 -15.11
CA PRO A 56 1.16 5.90 -15.50
C PRO A 56 0.72 6.78 -14.31
N VAL A 57 1.01 8.08 -14.38
CA VAL A 57 0.79 9.01 -13.25
C VAL A 57 -0.67 9.10 -12.83
N THR A 58 -1.61 9.10 -13.78
CA THR A 58 -3.04 9.21 -13.49
C THR A 58 -3.57 7.99 -12.74
N ASP A 59 -3.11 6.80 -13.10
CA ASP A 59 -3.50 5.55 -12.43
C ASP A 59 -2.90 5.49 -11.03
N PHE A 60 -1.65 5.90 -10.87
CA PHE A 60 -1.01 6.01 -9.57
C PHE A 60 -1.72 7.01 -8.64
N CYS A 61 -2.07 8.19 -9.14
CA CYS A 61 -2.88 9.17 -8.40
C CYS A 61 -4.24 8.61 -8.00
N THR A 62 -4.85 7.76 -8.84
CA THR A 62 -6.12 7.09 -8.55
C THR A 62 -5.94 6.07 -7.42
N ALA A 63 -4.90 5.23 -7.46
CA ALA A 63 -4.57 4.28 -6.40
C ALA A 63 -4.35 4.98 -5.05
N ILE A 64 -3.66 6.12 -5.03
CA ILE A 64 -3.47 6.93 -3.81
C ILE A 64 -4.82 7.39 -3.24
N LYS A 65 -5.72 7.91 -4.10
CA LYS A 65 -7.04 8.40 -3.67
C LYS A 65 -7.90 7.28 -3.09
N ILE A 66 -7.89 6.11 -3.71
CA ILE A 66 -8.63 4.93 -3.24
C ILE A 66 -8.15 4.54 -1.84
N LEU A 67 -6.84 4.33 -1.65
CA LEU A 67 -6.30 3.93 -0.34
C LEU A 67 -6.52 5.01 0.72
N ARG A 68 -6.35 6.29 0.36
CA ARG A 68 -6.62 7.41 1.29
C ARG A 68 -8.09 7.46 1.71
N GLY A 69 -9.01 7.23 0.77
CA GLY A 69 -10.45 7.12 1.07
C GLY A 69 -10.73 6.00 2.07
N GLN A 70 -10.14 4.82 1.86
CA GLN A 70 -10.25 3.70 2.81
C GLN A 70 -9.72 4.07 4.21
N MET A 71 -8.57 4.74 4.29
CA MET A 71 -8.02 5.19 5.58
C MET A 71 -8.96 6.14 6.33
N ILE A 72 -9.61 7.07 5.61
CA ILE A 72 -10.55 8.03 6.20
C ILE A 72 -11.79 7.28 6.73
N THR A 73 -12.38 6.40 5.92
CA THR A 73 -13.54 5.59 6.31
C THR A 73 -13.24 4.77 7.57
N MET A 74 -12.09 4.09 7.61
CA MET A 74 -11.70 3.29 8.78
C MET A 74 -11.54 4.12 10.05
N ARG A 75 -11.06 5.36 9.95
CA ARG A 75 -10.91 6.25 11.12
C ARG A 75 -12.24 6.87 11.57
N GLY A 76 -13.16 7.10 10.64
CA GLY A 76 -14.49 7.66 10.90
C GLY A 76 -15.50 6.66 11.47
N GLN A 77 -15.22 5.35 11.41
CA GLN A 77 -16.03 4.29 12.03
C GLN A 77 -15.79 4.13 13.55
N ARG A 78 -15.37 5.19 14.23
CA ARG A 78 -15.15 5.21 15.69
C ARG A 78 -16.39 5.66 16.45
#